data_AF-A0A8D8BXD1-F1
#
_entry.id   AF-A0A8D8BXD1-F1
#
_cell.length_a   1.000
_cell.length_b   1.000
_cell.length_c   1.000
_cell.angle_alpha   90.00
_cell.angle_beta   90.00
_cell.angle_gamma   90.00
#
_symmetry.space_group_name_H-M   'P 1'
#
loop_
_entity.id
_entity.type
_entity.pdbx_description
1 polymer ?
#
loop_
_entity_poly.entity_id
_entity_poly.type
_entity_poly.pdbx_seq_one_letter_code
_entity_poly.pdbx_strand_id
1 'polypeptide(L)'
;MNISSIHVHPDHVRGSGYNNIAILKMSQLLDLPLDFQPSCIWHDPDFQGSVNAYGRGRRDMNKFGSFKLDPTESYHLIQSPVQNASSCILSKQFDQRLRHGLASEHFCVGNDVFQVPGSCSQLAGSIFDSTLFKKNKYHHTMALSLLGRDCGFGEHLIGTRLASHVEWMKTVLLPEYKEVTSVFRYVDPDLREGDLCEDRGRCVPIEKCSASWRRLGTFCTNSSVVCCPDDKAEKLSKIHADILACPNFIRNLPRLTKTGSFVLIGWTRNRTNHFLCSGSILNEEVILTTASCLRDDPPQVVSHHHTPYLYRVGAALKHPAYNATSKINDIALIQLRDSLSWSTVLFPACLWTNTTHTPIVMKMLFLDQSDALKFFTVHPMYNSDCQRTHPYRMPSSQLCVRDPGQNTTCVSTTDQAVWLDPEGVPFLVGLTPHAAECVQWRYSVLTRISSHLEWIGENLF
;
A
#
# COMPACT_ATOMS: atom_id res chain seq x y z
N MET A 1 -19.95 8.87 -12.69
CA MET A 1 -19.68 7.78 -11.73
C MET A 1 -21.02 7.23 -11.28
N ASN A 2 -21.22 5.91 -11.24
CA ASN A 2 -22.50 5.32 -10.87
C ASN A 2 -22.42 4.73 -9.45
N ILE A 3 -23.52 4.78 -8.72
CA ILE A 3 -23.65 4.22 -7.37
C ILE A 3 -24.18 2.79 -7.52
N SER A 4 -23.52 1.82 -6.89
CA SER A 4 -23.95 0.41 -6.85
C SER A 4 -24.87 0.11 -5.67
N SER A 5 -24.59 0.67 -4.49
CA SER A 5 -25.45 0.53 -3.32
C SER A 5 -25.37 1.75 -2.40
N ILE A 6 -26.43 1.95 -1.62
CA ILE A 6 -26.55 3.02 -0.63
C ILE A 6 -26.85 2.37 0.71
N HIS A 7 -26.01 2.61 1.71
CA HIS A 7 -26.17 2.12 3.07
C HIS A 7 -26.49 3.30 3.98
N VAL A 8 -27.77 3.52 4.26
CA VAL A 8 -28.24 4.52 5.23
C VAL A 8 -28.13 3.93 6.64
N HIS A 9 -27.78 4.74 7.64
CA HIS A 9 -27.76 4.28 9.03
C HIS A 9 -29.13 3.69 9.43
N PRO A 10 -29.19 2.50 10.07
CA PRO A 10 -30.45 1.79 10.34
C PRO A 10 -31.41 2.60 11.23
N ASP A 11 -30.85 3.35 12.19
CA ASP A 11 -31.63 4.16 13.13
C ASP A 11 -31.97 5.57 12.59
N HIS A 12 -31.70 5.84 11.30
CA HIS A 12 -32.03 7.12 10.70
C HIS A 12 -33.53 7.23 10.41
N VAL A 13 -34.14 8.34 10.84
CA VAL A 13 -35.55 8.67 10.55
C VAL A 13 -35.63 9.92 9.68
N ARG A 14 -36.44 9.88 8.62
CA ARG A 14 -36.61 11.02 7.71
C ARG A 14 -37.07 12.27 8.46
N GLY A 15 -36.38 13.39 8.24
CA GLY A 15 -36.65 14.67 8.91
C GLY A 15 -35.92 14.84 10.25
N SER A 16 -35.40 13.75 10.82
CA SER A 16 -34.57 13.77 12.02
C SER A 16 -33.16 14.33 11.74
N GLY A 17 -32.58 15.00 12.74
CA GLY A 17 -31.15 15.32 12.79
C GLY A 17 -30.28 14.15 13.26
N TYR A 18 -30.86 13.16 13.95
CA TYR A 18 -30.15 12.01 14.53
C TYR A 18 -29.83 10.93 13.49
N ASN A 19 -28.68 10.28 13.65
CA ASN A 19 -28.14 9.20 12.81
C ASN A 19 -28.11 9.56 11.32
N ASN A 20 -27.93 10.83 10.98
CA ASN A 20 -28.04 11.32 9.61
C ASN A 20 -26.72 11.12 8.84
N ILE A 21 -26.47 9.87 8.45
CA ILE A 21 -25.27 9.44 7.71
C ILE A 21 -25.62 8.30 6.75
N ALA A 22 -24.94 8.26 5.60
CA ALA A 22 -25.03 7.18 4.63
C ALA A 22 -23.68 6.93 3.95
N ILE A 23 -23.41 5.68 3.59
CA ILE A 23 -22.25 5.27 2.79
C ILE A 23 -22.72 4.92 1.38
N LEU A 24 -22.11 5.56 0.38
CA LEU A 24 -22.35 5.28 -1.03
C LEU A 24 -21.27 4.36 -1.56
N LYS A 25 -21.65 3.17 -2.04
CA LYS A 25 -20.73 2.28 -2.74
C LYS A 25 -20.77 2.61 -4.22
N MET A 26 -19.61 2.89 -4.80
CA MET A 26 -19.50 3.14 -6.23
C MET A 26 -19.60 1.82 -7.02
N SER A 27 -20.11 1.86 -8.24
CA SER A 27 -20.15 0.69 -9.13
C SER A 27 -18.80 0.35 -9.74
N GLN A 28 -17.88 1.31 -9.72
CA GLN A 28 -16.52 1.20 -10.20
C GLN A 28 -15.60 1.83 -9.15
N LEU A 29 -14.37 1.30 -9.03
CA LEU A 29 -13.36 1.94 -8.20
C LEU A 29 -13.04 3.33 -8.76
N LEU A 30 -12.87 4.29 -7.87
CA LEU A 30 -12.41 5.63 -8.25
C LEU A 30 -10.96 5.54 -8.72
N ASP A 31 -10.69 6.11 -9.88
CA ASP A 31 -9.33 6.35 -10.34
C ASP A 31 -8.82 7.64 -9.72
N LEU A 32 -8.10 7.52 -8.61
CA LEU A 32 -7.65 8.66 -7.83
C LEU A 32 -6.29 9.13 -8.38
N PRO A 33 -6.18 10.38 -8.87
CA PRO A 33 -4.90 10.93 -9.32
C PRO A 33 -3.94 11.13 -8.13
N LEU A 34 -2.66 11.37 -8.42
CA LEU A 34 -1.61 11.50 -7.40
C LEU A 34 -1.80 12.66 -6.42
N ASP A 35 -2.50 13.71 -6.82
CA ASP A 35 -2.88 14.85 -5.97
C ASP A 35 -4.17 14.59 -5.18
N PHE A 36 -4.79 13.43 -5.37
CA PHE A 36 -5.93 13.00 -4.59
C PHE A 36 -5.47 12.20 -3.36
N GLN A 37 -5.65 12.78 -2.18
CA GLN A 37 -5.47 12.09 -0.91
C GLN A 37 -6.84 11.85 -0.27
N PRO A 38 -7.22 10.59 0.03
CA PRO A 38 -8.42 10.34 0.81
C PRO A 38 -8.26 10.98 2.19
N SER A 39 -9.33 11.61 2.69
CA SER A 39 -9.33 12.13 4.04
C SER A 39 -9.44 10.99 5.05
N CYS A 40 -8.66 11.08 6.13
CA CYS A 40 -8.75 10.15 7.24
C CYS A 40 -9.99 10.46 8.08
N ILE A 41 -10.72 9.43 8.53
CA ILE A 41 -11.80 9.62 9.50
C ILE A 41 -11.17 9.96 10.86
N TRP A 42 -11.67 11.00 11.50
CA TRP A 42 -11.30 11.33 12.87
C TRP A 42 -12.11 10.47 13.86
N HIS A 43 -11.41 9.71 14.70
CA HIS A 43 -12.03 8.75 15.62
C HIS A 43 -12.20 9.27 17.05
N ASP A 44 -11.53 10.37 17.41
CA ASP A 44 -11.58 10.91 18.76
C ASP A 44 -12.78 11.86 18.92
N PRO A 45 -13.70 11.60 19.87
CA PRO A 45 -14.85 12.47 20.08
C PRO A 45 -14.46 13.87 20.61
N ASP A 46 -13.30 14.06 21.21
CA ASP A 46 -12.96 15.29 21.95
C ASP A 46 -12.04 16.24 21.16
N PHE A 47 -12.30 16.39 19.86
CA PHE A 47 -11.54 17.33 19.04
C PHE A 47 -11.79 18.80 19.46
N GLN A 48 -10.71 19.51 19.75
CA GLN A 48 -10.71 20.95 20.02
C GLN A 48 -9.96 21.72 18.93
N GLY A 49 -10.38 22.95 18.68
CA GLY A 49 -9.73 23.85 17.71
C GLY A 49 -10.72 24.33 16.65
N SER A 50 -10.22 24.56 15.44
CA SER A 50 -11.04 24.99 14.31
C SER A 50 -11.01 23.97 13.18
N VAL A 51 -12.13 23.86 12.50
CA VAL A 51 -12.30 23.05 11.29
C VAL A 51 -12.60 23.95 10.10
N ASN A 52 -12.37 23.45 8.90
CA ASN A 52 -12.88 24.07 7.70
C ASN A 52 -14.30 23.55 7.46
N ALA A 53 -15.23 24.47 7.28
CA ALA A 53 -16.56 24.22 6.78
C ALA A 53 -16.65 24.69 5.33
N TYR A 54 -17.41 23.97 4.52
CA TYR A 54 -17.56 24.25 3.09
C TYR A 54 -18.94 24.86 2.82
N GLY A 55 -18.91 25.98 2.13
CA GLY A 55 -20.10 26.74 1.75
C GLY A 55 -20.11 27.09 0.28
N ARG A 56 -21.22 27.67 -0.16
CA ARG A 56 -21.40 28.25 -1.49
C ARG A 56 -21.94 29.66 -1.35
N GLY A 57 -21.39 30.59 -2.10
CA GLY A 57 -21.82 31.98 -2.06
C GLY A 57 -21.31 32.77 -3.25
N ARG A 58 -21.87 33.96 -3.47
CA ARG A 58 -21.45 34.83 -4.57
C ARG A 58 -19.99 35.27 -4.43
N ARG A 59 -19.27 35.32 -5.54
CA ARG A 59 -17.86 35.73 -5.56
C ARG A 59 -17.66 37.17 -5.11
N ASP A 60 -18.49 38.09 -5.57
CA ASP A 60 -18.41 39.50 -5.19
C ASP A 60 -18.68 39.81 -3.72
N MET A 61 -19.39 38.94 -3.02
CA MET A 61 -19.64 39.08 -1.57
C MET A 61 -18.53 38.46 -0.71
N ASN A 62 -17.69 37.60 -1.27
CA ASN A 62 -16.70 36.80 -0.53
C ASN A 62 -15.26 37.03 -1.01
N LYS A 63 -15.05 37.76 -2.12
CA LYS A 63 -13.74 38.14 -2.65
C LYS A 63 -13.46 39.62 -2.39
N PHE A 64 -12.83 39.90 -1.26
CA PHE A 64 -12.45 41.26 -0.86
C PHE A 64 -11.33 41.81 -1.77
N GLY A 65 -11.45 43.07 -2.20
CA GLY A 65 -10.42 43.77 -2.99
C GLY A 65 -10.70 43.91 -4.50
N SER A 66 -11.84 43.43 -5.00
CA SER A 66 -12.31 43.74 -6.37
C SER A 66 -13.59 44.56 -6.31
N PHE A 67 -13.62 45.73 -6.96
CA PHE A 67 -14.82 46.56 -7.09
C PHE A 67 -15.75 46.09 -8.22
N LYS A 68 -15.42 44.98 -8.89
CA LYS A 68 -16.24 44.43 -9.96
C LYS A 68 -17.26 43.46 -9.37
N LEU A 69 -18.54 43.78 -9.57
CA LEU A 69 -19.65 42.88 -9.24
C LEU A 69 -19.56 41.62 -10.13
N ASP A 70 -19.48 40.48 -9.48
CA ASP A 70 -19.43 39.14 -10.04
C ASP A 70 -20.40 38.26 -9.22
N PRO A 71 -21.67 38.17 -9.66
CA PRO A 71 -22.69 37.43 -8.95
C PRO A 71 -22.57 35.92 -9.15
N THR A 72 -21.54 35.42 -9.83
CA THR A 72 -21.35 33.96 -9.96
C THR A 72 -21.09 33.34 -8.59
N GLU A 73 -21.70 32.19 -8.37
CA GLU A 73 -21.48 31.44 -7.13
C GLU A 73 -20.20 30.62 -7.20
N SER A 74 -19.50 30.54 -6.07
CA SER A 74 -18.34 29.68 -5.89
C SER A 74 -18.40 28.99 -4.54
N TYR A 75 -17.64 27.90 -4.43
CA TYR A 75 -17.39 27.25 -3.15
C TYR A 75 -16.43 28.07 -2.32
N HIS A 76 -16.72 28.18 -1.04
CA HIS A 76 -15.92 28.90 -0.06
C HIS A 76 -15.54 27.96 1.07
N LEU A 77 -14.34 28.18 1.60
CA LEU A 77 -13.80 27.48 2.75
C LEU A 77 -13.80 28.44 3.93
N ILE A 78 -14.50 28.08 4.99
CA ILE A 78 -14.72 28.90 6.18
C ILE A 78 -14.07 28.20 7.36
N GLN A 79 -13.05 28.83 7.93
CA GLN A 79 -12.49 28.35 9.19
C GLN A 79 -13.48 28.66 10.32
N SER A 80 -13.95 27.62 10.99
CA SER A 80 -14.99 27.70 12.02
C SER A 80 -14.49 27.05 13.31
N PRO A 81 -14.49 27.76 14.45
CA PRO A 81 -14.11 27.16 15.72
C PRO A 81 -15.17 26.14 16.16
N VAL A 82 -14.70 25.08 16.82
CA VAL A 82 -15.55 24.06 17.43
C VAL A 82 -16.15 24.63 18.71
N GLN A 83 -17.45 24.42 18.87
CA GLN A 83 -18.25 24.97 19.95
C GLN A 83 -18.74 23.84 20.87
N ASN A 84 -18.84 24.14 22.17
CA ASN A 84 -19.44 23.21 23.11
C ASN A 84 -20.95 23.11 22.88
N ALA A 85 -21.53 21.95 23.22
CA ALA A 85 -22.97 21.75 23.07
C ALA A 85 -23.81 22.80 23.82
N SER A 86 -23.33 23.27 24.98
CA SER A 86 -23.99 24.30 25.79
C SER A 86 -23.82 25.73 25.26
N SER A 87 -22.79 26.00 24.46
CA SER A 87 -22.53 27.33 23.87
C SER A 87 -22.96 27.41 22.41
N CYS A 88 -23.55 26.35 21.86
CA CYS A 88 -23.94 26.26 20.47
C CYS A 88 -25.19 27.12 20.19
N ILE A 89 -25.06 28.10 19.29
CA ILE A 89 -26.14 29.02 18.93
C ILE A 89 -26.91 28.44 17.75
N LEU A 90 -28.09 27.90 18.00
CA LEU A 90 -28.91 27.23 16.98
C LEU A 90 -30.05 28.10 16.47
N SER A 91 -30.32 27.96 15.17
CA SER A 91 -31.50 28.54 14.55
C SER A 91 -32.77 27.81 14.98
N LYS A 92 -33.80 28.55 15.42
CA LYS A 92 -35.10 27.98 15.83
C LYS A 92 -35.79 27.15 14.75
N GLN A 93 -35.49 27.41 13.48
CA GLN A 93 -36.02 26.63 12.35
C GLN A 93 -35.59 25.15 12.38
N PHE A 94 -34.54 24.82 13.15
CA PHE A 94 -34.00 23.46 13.26
C PHE A 94 -34.51 22.70 14.49
N ASP A 95 -35.27 23.34 15.39
CA ASP A 95 -35.78 22.74 16.63
C ASP A 95 -36.61 21.48 16.36
N GLN A 96 -37.40 21.47 15.28
CA GLN A 96 -38.22 20.31 14.91
C GLN A 96 -37.38 19.09 14.48
N ARG A 97 -36.16 19.32 13.97
CA ARG A 97 -35.22 18.28 13.54
C ARG A 97 -34.36 17.78 14.71
N LEU A 98 -34.17 18.61 15.74
CA LEU A 98 -33.38 18.34 16.95
C LEU A 98 -34.28 18.30 18.20
N ARG A 99 -35.32 17.48 18.19
CA ARG A 99 -36.35 17.43 19.25
C ARG A 99 -35.81 17.13 20.65
N HIS A 100 -34.67 16.44 20.75
CA HIS A 100 -34.00 16.10 21.99
C HIS A 100 -32.73 16.95 22.22
N GLY A 101 -32.59 18.07 21.51
CA GLY A 101 -31.39 18.90 21.53
C GLY A 101 -30.18 18.23 20.88
N LEU A 102 -28.99 18.76 21.16
CA LEU A 102 -27.73 18.21 20.64
C LEU A 102 -27.33 16.96 21.42
N ALA A 103 -27.25 15.84 20.71
CA ALA A 103 -26.64 14.60 21.21
C ALA A 103 -25.12 14.55 20.94
N SER A 104 -24.43 13.57 21.50
CA SER A 104 -22.98 13.35 21.32
C SER A 104 -22.56 13.13 19.86
N GLU A 105 -23.48 12.65 19.02
CA GLU A 105 -23.28 12.53 17.57
C GLU A 105 -23.28 13.86 16.81
N HIS A 106 -23.63 14.98 17.45
CA HIS A 106 -23.64 16.28 16.80
C HIS A 106 -22.31 17.01 17.01
N PHE A 107 -21.85 17.68 15.96
CA PHE A 107 -20.63 18.46 15.91
C PHE A 107 -20.99 19.92 15.64
N CYS A 108 -20.89 20.77 16.66
CA CYS A 108 -21.23 22.20 16.55
C CYS A 108 -20.00 23.03 16.20
N VAL A 109 -20.10 23.82 15.13
CA VAL A 109 -19.00 24.69 14.66
C VAL A 109 -19.57 26.00 14.14
N GLY A 110 -18.91 27.11 14.42
CA GLY A 110 -19.37 28.38 13.90
C GLY A 110 -18.74 29.59 14.57
N ASN A 111 -18.97 30.73 13.96
CA ASN A 111 -18.43 32.02 14.35
C ASN A 111 -19.56 32.87 14.94
N ASP A 112 -19.34 33.49 16.10
CA ASP A 112 -20.37 34.28 16.80
C ASP A 112 -20.66 35.63 16.14
N VAL A 113 -19.94 35.96 15.07
CA VAL A 113 -20.14 37.18 14.29
C VAL A 113 -21.12 36.93 13.15
N PHE A 114 -22.01 37.90 12.90
CA PHE A 114 -22.94 37.82 11.78
C PHE A 114 -22.27 38.27 10.48
N GLN A 115 -22.47 37.50 9.42
CA GLN A 115 -22.20 37.92 8.05
C GLN A 115 -23.49 38.49 7.44
N VAL A 116 -23.36 39.20 6.31
CA VAL A 116 -24.53 39.61 5.51
C VAL A 116 -25.35 38.36 5.17
N PRO A 117 -26.63 38.26 5.57
CA PRO A 117 -27.43 37.07 5.33
C PRO A 117 -27.48 36.68 3.85
N GLY A 118 -27.37 35.39 3.54
CA GLY A 118 -27.38 34.87 2.18
C GLY A 118 -26.09 35.09 1.38
N SER A 119 -25.05 35.70 1.99
CA SER A 119 -23.72 35.81 1.38
C SER A 119 -23.02 34.45 1.26
N CYS A 120 -23.34 33.52 2.15
CA CYS A 120 -22.86 32.15 2.15
C CYS A 120 -23.99 31.20 2.55
N SER A 121 -24.09 30.07 1.87
CA SER A 121 -25.01 28.99 2.17
C SER A 121 -24.22 27.73 2.45
N GLN A 122 -24.57 27.01 3.51
CA GLN A 122 -23.95 25.74 3.85
C GLN A 122 -24.12 24.76 2.69
N LEU A 123 -23.07 23.99 2.38
CA LEU A 123 -23.17 22.85 1.48
C LEU A 123 -23.56 21.61 2.28
N ALA A 124 -24.84 21.23 2.26
CA ALA A 124 -25.33 20.05 2.97
C ALA A 124 -24.63 18.77 2.50
N GLY A 125 -24.24 17.91 3.44
CA GLY A 125 -23.46 16.69 3.18
C GLY A 125 -21.97 16.94 2.87
N SER A 126 -21.50 18.18 2.89
CA SER A 126 -20.06 18.48 2.82
C SER A 126 -19.34 18.04 4.10
N ILE A 127 -18.01 18.13 4.11
CA ILE A 127 -17.19 17.70 5.25
C ILE A 127 -16.88 18.88 6.19
N PHE A 128 -16.67 18.58 7.46
CA PHE A 128 -15.90 19.41 8.36
C PHE A 128 -14.53 18.75 8.55
N ASP A 129 -13.48 19.39 8.05
CA ASP A 129 -12.14 18.82 8.02
C ASP A 129 -11.12 19.72 8.71
N SER A 130 -10.00 19.15 9.14
CA SER A 130 -8.83 19.94 9.53
C SER A 130 -7.55 19.25 9.11
N THR A 131 -6.54 20.09 8.89
CA THR A 131 -5.19 19.63 8.59
C THR A 131 -4.41 19.47 9.90
N LEU A 132 -3.98 18.25 10.20
CA LEU A 132 -3.11 17.98 11.34
C LEU A 132 -1.67 17.72 10.88
N PHE A 133 -0.72 18.33 11.59
CA PHE A 133 0.70 18.20 11.32
C PHE A 133 1.32 17.18 12.27
N LYS A 134 1.69 16.00 11.75
CA LYS A 134 2.50 15.02 12.47
C LYS A 134 3.60 14.53 11.54
N LYS A 135 4.68 15.32 11.41
CA LYS A 135 5.77 15.20 10.42
C LYS A 135 5.36 15.36 8.94
N ASN A 136 4.16 14.93 8.56
CA ASN A 136 3.49 15.17 7.27
C ASN A 136 2.12 15.85 7.47
N LYS A 137 1.56 16.39 6.39
CA LYS A 137 0.24 17.04 6.34
C LYS A 137 -0.85 15.99 6.07
N TYR A 138 -1.74 15.75 7.02
CA TYR A 138 -2.88 14.83 6.84
C TYR A 138 -4.21 15.56 7.00
N HIS A 139 -5.13 15.30 6.08
CA HIS A 139 -6.50 15.82 6.12
C HIS A 139 -7.39 14.86 6.89
N HIS A 140 -7.96 15.31 8.00
CA HIS A 140 -8.91 14.54 8.79
C HIS A 140 -10.31 15.11 8.65
N THR A 141 -11.28 14.25 8.37
CA THR A 141 -12.71 14.61 8.37
C THR A 141 -13.30 14.24 9.72
N MET A 142 -13.90 15.22 10.39
CA MET A 142 -14.51 15.06 11.72
C MET A 142 -16.01 14.78 11.63
N ALA A 143 -16.70 15.47 10.72
CA ALA A 143 -18.15 15.43 10.64
C ALA A 143 -18.65 15.73 9.23
N LEU A 144 -19.91 15.39 8.98
CA LEU A 144 -20.63 15.74 7.76
C LEU A 144 -21.60 16.87 8.05
N SER A 145 -21.57 17.92 7.25
CA SER A 145 -22.40 19.11 7.38
C SER A 145 -23.89 18.75 7.29
N LEU A 146 -24.66 19.05 8.34
CA LEU A 146 -26.04 18.59 8.52
C LEU A 146 -27.06 19.74 8.50
N LEU A 147 -26.94 20.70 9.41
CA LEU A 147 -27.85 21.86 9.56
C LEU A 147 -27.06 23.15 9.73
N GLY A 148 -27.68 24.27 9.39
CA GLY A 148 -27.06 25.57 9.50
C GLY A 148 -27.41 26.49 8.34
N ARG A 149 -27.06 27.76 8.50
CA ARG A 149 -27.19 28.79 7.48
C ARG A 149 -25.98 29.70 7.55
N ASP A 150 -25.84 30.59 6.56
CA ASP A 150 -24.81 31.64 6.57
C ASP A 150 -23.40 31.08 6.88
N CYS A 151 -23.14 29.84 6.47
CA CYS A 151 -21.89 29.10 6.73
C CYS A 151 -21.39 29.12 8.18
N GLY A 152 -22.29 29.23 9.16
CA GLY A 152 -21.96 29.20 10.57
C GLY A 152 -21.72 30.56 11.22
N PHE A 153 -21.99 31.67 10.50
CA PHE A 153 -21.87 33.03 11.03
C PHE A 153 -23.15 33.45 11.77
N GLY A 154 -23.00 33.84 13.05
CA GLY A 154 -24.07 34.26 13.95
C GLY A 154 -24.89 33.11 14.53
N GLU A 155 -25.27 32.16 13.69
CA GLU A 155 -25.84 30.87 14.10
C GLU A 155 -24.91 29.75 13.64
N HIS A 156 -24.56 28.84 14.55
CA HIS A 156 -23.57 27.79 14.30
C HIS A 156 -24.11 26.70 13.37
N LEU A 157 -23.20 26.06 12.65
CA LEU A 157 -23.47 24.85 11.88
C LEU A 157 -23.46 23.63 12.79
N ILE A 158 -24.31 22.68 12.46
CA ILE A 158 -24.34 21.34 13.03
C ILE A 158 -23.91 20.34 11.97
N GLY A 159 -23.03 19.43 12.34
CA GLY A 159 -22.64 18.27 11.55
C GLY A 159 -22.89 16.96 12.27
N THR A 160 -23.04 15.89 11.50
CA THR A 160 -23.04 14.50 11.98
C THR A 160 -21.60 14.07 12.24
N ARG A 161 -21.22 13.90 13.50
CA ARG A 161 -19.89 13.48 13.96
C ARG A 161 -19.59 12.06 13.48
N LEU A 162 -18.49 11.89 12.75
CA LEU A 162 -18.09 10.58 12.22
C LEU A 162 -17.66 9.63 13.35
N ALA A 163 -16.98 10.14 14.39
CA ALA A 163 -16.50 9.35 15.53
C ALA A 163 -17.63 8.54 16.20
N SER A 164 -18.82 9.12 16.35
CA SER A 164 -20.00 8.48 16.97
C SER A 164 -20.59 7.34 16.14
N HIS A 165 -20.22 7.25 14.86
CA HIS A 165 -20.75 6.27 13.91
C HIS A 165 -19.70 5.26 13.45
N VAL A 166 -18.50 5.26 14.04
CA VAL A 166 -17.38 4.41 13.61
C VAL A 166 -17.74 2.93 13.65
N GLU A 167 -18.42 2.47 14.70
CA GLU A 167 -18.79 1.05 14.81
C GLU A 167 -19.76 0.63 13.70
N TRP A 168 -20.79 1.43 13.41
CA TRP A 168 -21.67 1.17 12.28
C TRP A 168 -20.90 1.21 10.95
N MET A 169 -20.03 2.21 10.74
CA MET A 169 -19.24 2.30 9.52
C MET A 169 -18.34 1.08 9.32
N LYS A 170 -17.75 0.52 10.39
CA LYS A 170 -16.98 -0.74 10.31
C LYS A 170 -17.82 -1.88 9.77
N THR A 171 -19.08 -2.04 10.22
CA THR A 171 -19.96 -3.11 9.71
C THR A 171 -20.23 -3.03 8.21
N VAL A 172 -20.24 -1.81 7.64
CA VAL A 172 -20.50 -1.58 6.22
C VAL A 172 -19.21 -1.63 5.39
N LEU A 173 -18.14 -0.99 5.87
CA LEU A 173 -16.87 -0.85 5.16
C LEU A 173 -15.99 -2.10 5.28
N LEU A 174 -16.16 -2.87 6.35
CA LEU A 174 -15.36 -4.04 6.67
C LEU A 174 -16.27 -5.24 6.95
N PRO A 175 -16.98 -5.79 5.94
CA PRO A 175 -17.96 -6.86 6.13
C PRO A 175 -17.37 -8.18 6.66
N GLU A 176 -16.04 -8.35 6.61
CA GLU A 176 -15.30 -9.49 7.17
C GLU A 176 -14.61 -9.17 8.50
N TYR A 177 -14.85 -7.99 9.08
CA TYR A 177 -14.26 -7.60 10.36
C TYR A 177 -14.84 -8.44 11.48
N LYS A 178 -14.03 -9.35 12.02
CA LYS A 178 -14.34 -10.10 13.23
C LYS A 178 -13.66 -9.41 14.41
N GLU A 179 -14.42 -8.95 15.40
CA GLU A 179 -13.85 -8.64 16.71
C GLU A 179 -13.31 -9.94 17.30
N VAL A 180 -11.98 -10.04 17.41
CA VAL A 180 -11.30 -11.26 17.82
C VAL A 180 -11.36 -11.37 19.35
N THR A 181 -12.37 -12.07 19.87
CA THR A 181 -12.48 -12.44 21.30
C THR A 181 -12.50 -13.95 21.55
N SER A 182 -12.18 -14.78 20.55
CA SER A 182 -12.09 -16.24 20.75
C SER A 182 -10.76 -16.80 20.27
N VAL A 183 -10.22 -17.74 21.06
CA VAL A 183 -9.03 -18.53 20.74
C VAL A 183 -9.30 -19.31 19.46
N PHE A 184 -8.77 -18.85 18.33
CA PHE A 184 -8.96 -19.50 17.03
C PHE A 184 -8.15 -20.80 16.95
N ARG A 185 -8.76 -21.84 16.35
CA ARG A 185 -8.02 -22.86 15.61
C ARG A 185 -8.05 -22.46 14.14
N TYR A 186 -6.96 -21.83 13.70
CA TYR A 186 -6.79 -21.32 12.34
C TYR A 186 -6.42 -22.49 11.40
N VAL A 187 -7.07 -22.53 10.24
CA VAL A 187 -6.78 -23.45 9.13
C VAL A 187 -6.43 -22.58 7.94
N ASP A 188 -5.19 -22.63 7.46
CA ASP A 188 -4.77 -21.89 6.26
C ASP A 188 -4.85 -22.81 5.02
N PRO A 189 -5.88 -22.65 4.17
CA PRO A 189 -6.07 -23.52 3.01
C PRO A 189 -5.00 -23.31 1.92
N ASP A 190 -4.20 -22.25 1.99
CA ASP A 190 -3.14 -21.97 1.03
C ASP A 190 -1.82 -22.69 1.40
N LEU A 191 -1.66 -23.19 2.64
CA LEU A 191 -0.48 -23.93 3.11
C LEU A 191 -0.59 -25.44 2.82
N ARG A 192 0.47 -26.04 2.28
CA ARG A 192 0.62 -27.47 1.92
C ARG A 192 1.66 -28.16 2.80
N GLU A 193 1.72 -29.51 2.77
CA GLU A 193 2.79 -30.25 3.45
C GLU A 193 4.16 -29.75 3.00
N GLY A 194 4.99 -29.34 3.96
CA GLY A 194 6.30 -28.75 3.72
C GLY A 194 6.33 -27.21 3.73
N ASP A 195 5.20 -26.52 3.70
CA ASP A 195 5.17 -25.05 3.75
C ASP A 195 5.44 -24.53 5.16
N LEU A 196 5.89 -23.29 5.22
CA LEU A 196 6.19 -22.58 6.46
C LEU A 196 4.92 -21.98 7.04
N CYS A 197 4.79 -22.06 8.36
CA CYS A 197 3.62 -21.64 9.10
C CYS A 197 4.03 -20.86 10.37
N GLU A 198 3.06 -20.27 11.08
CA GLU A 198 3.25 -19.30 12.17
C GLU A 198 4.41 -19.64 13.15
N ASP A 199 5.15 -18.61 13.56
CA ASP A 199 6.23 -18.65 14.57
C ASP A 199 7.26 -19.79 14.40
N ARG A 200 7.83 -19.89 13.19
CA ARG A 200 8.97 -20.78 12.84
C ARG A 200 8.59 -22.26 12.80
N GLY A 201 7.37 -22.58 12.37
CA GLY A 201 6.95 -23.96 12.16
C GLY A 201 6.89 -24.37 10.69
N ARG A 202 6.84 -25.69 10.45
CA ARG A 202 6.58 -26.29 9.14
C ARG A 202 5.34 -27.19 9.18
N CYS A 203 4.56 -27.16 8.11
CA CYS A 203 3.36 -27.96 7.94
C CYS A 203 3.73 -29.44 7.74
N VAL A 204 3.41 -30.30 8.71
CA VAL A 204 3.68 -31.74 8.66
C VAL A 204 2.46 -32.55 9.09
N PRO A 205 2.34 -33.83 8.69
CA PRO A 205 1.30 -34.71 9.20
C PRO A 205 1.29 -34.76 10.74
N ILE A 206 0.10 -34.70 11.34
CA ILE A 206 -0.09 -34.60 12.80
C ILE A 206 0.60 -35.71 13.60
N GLU A 207 0.77 -36.88 12.98
CA GLU A 207 1.48 -38.02 13.55
C GLU A 207 2.98 -37.77 13.73
N LYS A 208 3.57 -36.95 12.85
CA LYS A 208 4.99 -36.57 12.87
C LYS A 208 5.29 -35.40 13.83
N CYS A 209 4.26 -34.78 14.40
CA CYS A 209 4.39 -33.70 15.39
C CYS A 209 4.47 -34.24 16.82
N SER A 210 5.29 -33.60 17.67
CA SER A 210 5.41 -33.98 19.08
C SER A 210 4.08 -33.80 19.85
N ALA A 211 3.81 -34.70 20.78
CA ALA A 211 2.49 -34.86 21.41
C ALA A 211 1.98 -33.60 22.15
N SER A 212 2.90 -32.75 22.62
CA SER A 212 2.63 -31.49 23.31
C SER A 212 1.93 -30.45 22.43
N TRP A 213 2.23 -30.45 21.12
CA TRP A 213 1.74 -29.44 20.17
C TRP A 213 0.48 -29.87 19.40
N ARG A 214 0.10 -31.16 19.47
CA ARG A 214 -1.12 -31.70 18.85
C ARG A 214 -2.43 -31.08 19.36
N ARG A 215 -2.41 -30.35 20.50
CA ARG A 215 -3.60 -29.75 21.12
C ARG A 215 -3.71 -28.23 20.93
N LEU A 216 -2.62 -27.56 20.56
CA LEU A 216 -2.47 -26.10 20.53
C LEU A 216 -2.02 -25.55 19.16
N GLY A 217 -1.65 -26.41 18.21
CA GLY A 217 -1.10 -25.99 16.92
C GLY A 217 -2.13 -25.55 15.86
N THR A 218 -1.71 -24.62 15.02
CA THR A 218 -2.40 -24.16 13.80
C THR A 218 -2.46 -25.29 12.77
N PHE A 219 -3.60 -25.48 12.11
CA PHE A 219 -3.75 -26.46 11.03
C PHE A 219 -3.37 -25.79 9.71
N CYS A 220 -2.72 -26.54 8.82
CA CYS A 220 -2.36 -26.04 7.49
C CYS A 220 -3.50 -26.37 6.52
N THR A 221 -3.27 -27.26 5.54
CA THR A 221 -4.21 -27.59 4.46
C THR A 221 -5.53 -28.19 4.95
N ASN A 222 -5.50 -29.01 6.00
CA ASN A 222 -6.65 -29.71 6.56
C ASN A 222 -6.35 -30.17 8.00
N SER A 223 -7.29 -30.88 8.63
CA SER A 223 -7.16 -31.36 10.02
C SER A 223 -6.09 -32.43 10.24
N SER A 224 -5.46 -32.97 9.19
CA SER A 224 -4.40 -33.98 9.28
C SER A 224 -2.98 -33.41 9.16
N VAL A 225 -2.84 -32.14 8.77
CA VAL A 225 -1.55 -31.44 8.62
C VAL A 225 -1.52 -30.24 9.58
N VAL A 226 -0.52 -30.22 10.46
CA VAL A 226 -0.38 -29.22 11.53
C VAL A 226 0.95 -28.50 11.42
N CYS A 227 0.96 -27.25 11.88
CA CYS A 227 2.17 -26.46 12.02
C CYS A 227 2.98 -26.92 13.24
N CYS A 228 4.20 -27.42 13.02
CA CYS A 228 5.09 -27.86 14.10
C CYS A 228 6.34 -26.97 14.14
N PRO A 229 6.75 -26.48 15.31
CA PRO A 229 7.99 -25.71 15.47
C PRO A 229 9.18 -26.47 14.90
N ASP A 230 9.97 -25.81 14.06
CA ASP A 230 11.11 -26.41 13.38
C ASP A 230 12.30 -26.46 14.37
N ASP A 231 12.67 -27.67 14.83
CA ASP A 231 13.87 -27.92 15.66
C ASP A 231 15.20 -27.61 14.91
N LYS A 232 15.12 -26.91 13.77
CA LYS A 232 16.24 -26.39 12.98
C LYS A 232 16.43 -24.86 13.11
N ALA A 233 15.93 -24.26 14.18
CA ALA A 233 16.07 -22.82 14.46
C ALA A 233 17.54 -22.32 14.58
N GLU A 234 18.54 -23.20 14.65
CA GLU A 234 19.97 -22.81 14.63
C GLU A 234 20.51 -22.46 13.23
N LYS A 235 19.88 -22.91 12.14
CA LYS A 235 20.34 -22.58 10.77
C LYS A 235 19.85 -21.22 10.25
N LEU A 236 18.71 -20.73 10.75
CA LEU A 236 18.07 -19.48 10.31
C LEU A 236 18.73 -18.21 10.92
N SER A 237 19.52 -18.36 11.98
CA SER A 237 20.20 -17.25 12.68
C SER A 237 21.37 -16.67 11.88
N LYS A 238 22.03 -17.47 11.03
CA LYS A 238 23.18 -17.04 10.22
C LYS A 238 22.75 -16.33 8.93
N ILE A 239 21.68 -16.83 8.31
CA ILE A 239 21.02 -16.26 7.12
C ILE A 239 20.51 -14.83 7.35
N HIS A 240 19.94 -14.58 8.54
CA HIS A 240 19.46 -13.25 8.91
C HIS A 240 20.60 -12.25 9.11
N ALA A 241 21.79 -12.67 9.54
CA ALA A 241 22.87 -11.74 9.87
C ALA A 241 23.35 -10.97 8.64
N ASP A 242 23.60 -11.64 7.51
CA ASP A 242 24.14 -10.99 6.30
C ASP A 242 23.08 -10.14 5.59
N ILE A 243 21.84 -10.65 5.47
CA ILE A 243 20.71 -9.91 4.91
C ILE A 243 20.41 -8.66 5.73
N LEU A 244 20.44 -8.76 7.07
CA LEU A 244 20.21 -7.62 7.97
C LEU A 244 21.42 -6.68 8.08
N ALA A 245 22.63 -7.14 7.76
CA ALA A 245 23.84 -6.31 7.77
C ALA A 245 23.94 -5.38 6.55
N CYS A 246 23.28 -5.73 5.43
CA CYS A 246 23.37 -4.98 4.18
C CYS A 246 23.14 -3.46 4.34
N PRO A 247 22.08 -2.97 5.01
CA PRO A 247 21.85 -1.53 5.11
C PRO A 247 23.00 -0.78 5.80
N ASN A 248 23.60 -1.37 6.83
CA ASN A 248 24.74 -0.79 7.53
C ASN A 248 25.99 -0.77 6.64
N PHE A 249 26.23 -1.84 5.88
CA PHE A 249 27.33 -1.89 4.91
C PHE A 249 27.19 -0.79 3.86
N ILE A 250 26.01 -0.65 3.26
CA ILE A 250 25.74 0.36 2.22
C ILE A 250 25.90 1.78 2.76
N ARG A 251 25.42 2.06 3.98
CA ARG A 251 25.57 3.38 4.63
C ARG A 251 27.02 3.80 4.86
N ASN A 252 27.93 2.84 5.01
CA ASN A 252 29.36 3.11 5.21
C ASN A 252 30.11 3.43 3.90
N LEU A 253 29.47 3.28 2.74
CA LEU A 253 30.08 3.66 1.46
C LEU A 253 29.97 5.18 1.24
N PRO A 254 31.06 5.87 0.87
CA PRO A 254 31.14 7.33 0.89
C PRO A 254 30.29 8.03 -0.19
N ARG A 255 30.04 7.36 -1.33
CA ARG A 255 29.15 7.82 -2.41
C ARG A 255 28.51 6.62 -3.06
N LEU A 256 27.18 6.64 -3.15
CA LEU A 256 26.40 5.54 -3.72
C LEU A 256 25.79 5.97 -5.04
N THR A 257 25.98 5.15 -6.07
CA THR A 257 25.04 5.17 -7.21
C THR A 257 23.73 4.53 -6.77
N LYS A 258 22.59 4.86 -7.38
CA LYS A 258 21.29 4.25 -7.00
C LYS A 258 21.08 2.85 -7.59
N THR A 259 22.02 2.39 -8.40
CA THR A 259 21.86 1.20 -9.27
C THR A 259 23.04 0.25 -9.18
N GLY A 260 23.92 0.39 -8.19
CA GLY A 260 25.15 -0.41 -8.11
C GLY A 260 24.94 -1.89 -7.79
N SER A 261 23.71 -2.29 -7.49
CA SER A 261 23.33 -3.70 -7.35
C SER A 261 22.73 -4.29 -8.63
N PHE A 262 22.43 -3.46 -9.64
CA PHE A 262 21.77 -3.90 -10.85
C PHE A 262 22.76 -4.52 -11.84
N VAL A 263 22.44 -5.72 -12.31
CA VAL A 263 23.23 -6.42 -13.31
C VAL A 263 22.37 -6.93 -14.46
N LEU A 264 23.00 -7.10 -15.62
CA LEU A 264 22.44 -7.73 -16.79
C LEU A 264 22.95 -9.16 -16.92
N ILE A 265 22.06 -10.07 -17.29
CA ILE A 265 22.33 -11.49 -17.47
C ILE A 265 22.32 -11.80 -18.96
N GLY A 266 23.42 -12.40 -19.43
CA GLY A 266 23.72 -12.55 -20.85
C GLY A 266 23.95 -13.99 -21.29
N TRP A 267 23.54 -14.25 -22.53
CA TRP A 267 23.80 -15.48 -23.27
C TRP A 267 24.76 -15.23 -24.42
N THR A 268 25.80 -16.05 -24.54
CA THR A 268 26.76 -15.96 -25.63
C THR A 268 26.30 -16.81 -26.81
N ARG A 269 26.03 -16.18 -27.95
CA ARG A 269 25.68 -16.83 -29.22
C ARG A 269 26.60 -16.27 -30.31
N ASN A 270 27.19 -17.09 -31.17
CA ASN A 270 28.09 -16.64 -32.24
C ASN A 270 29.19 -15.65 -31.78
N ARG A 271 29.74 -15.84 -30.58
CA ARG A 271 30.73 -14.94 -29.92
C ARG A 271 30.20 -13.55 -29.56
N THR A 272 28.90 -13.29 -29.69
CA THR A 272 28.25 -12.07 -29.21
C THR A 272 27.44 -12.35 -27.95
N ASN A 273 27.54 -11.44 -26.97
CA ASN A 273 26.77 -11.52 -25.73
C ASN A 273 25.44 -10.80 -25.90
N HIS A 274 24.34 -11.50 -25.62
CA HIS A 274 22.98 -10.96 -25.67
C HIS A 274 22.42 -10.90 -24.26
N PHE A 275 22.24 -9.69 -23.74
CA PHE A 275 21.66 -9.43 -22.42
C PHE A 275 20.14 -9.35 -22.53
N LEU A 276 19.46 -10.31 -21.90
CA LEU A 276 18.02 -10.50 -22.10
C LEU A 276 17.24 -10.47 -20.78
N CYS A 277 17.95 -10.44 -19.66
CA CYS A 277 17.38 -10.42 -18.31
C CYS A 277 18.23 -9.54 -17.41
N SER A 278 17.67 -9.12 -16.28
CA SER A 278 18.42 -8.48 -15.21
C SER A 278 18.44 -9.33 -13.94
N GLY A 279 19.34 -8.95 -13.04
CA GLY A 279 19.40 -9.48 -11.69
C GLY A 279 19.87 -8.44 -10.70
N SER A 280 19.85 -8.79 -9.42
CA SER A 280 20.35 -7.96 -8.33
C SER A 280 21.44 -8.70 -7.59
N ILE A 281 22.57 -8.03 -7.34
CA ILE A 281 23.67 -8.58 -6.55
C ILE A 281 23.20 -8.77 -5.10
N LEU A 282 23.37 -9.94 -4.51
CA LEU A 282 23.08 -10.19 -3.08
C LEU A 282 24.34 -10.17 -2.23
N ASN A 283 25.41 -10.76 -2.73
CA ASN A 283 26.74 -10.78 -2.10
C ASN A 283 27.81 -10.92 -3.21
N GLU A 284 29.06 -11.17 -2.82
CA GLU A 284 30.21 -11.18 -3.73
C GLU A 284 30.08 -12.22 -4.86
N GLU A 285 29.26 -13.26 -4.69
CA GLU A 285 29.21 -14.38 -5.64
C GLU A 285 27.78 -14.71 -6.11
N VAL A 286 26.75 -14.08 -5.55
CA VAL A 286 25.36 -14.46 -5.77
C VAL A 286 24.56 -13.33 -6.37
N ILE A 287 23.89 -13.64 -7.48
CA ILE A 287 22.93 -12.77 -8.16
C ILE A 287 21.53 -13.36 -7.99
N LEU A 288 20.57 -12.55 -7.57
CA LEU A 288 19.14 -12.88 -7.55
C LEU A 288 18.48 -12.48 -8.88
N THR A 289 17.66 -13.35 -9.43
CA THR A 289 16.88 -13.09 -10.66
C THR A 289 15.59 -13.90 -10.65
N THR A 290 14.87 -13.93 -11.76
CA THR A 290 13.66 -14.77 -11.92
C THR A 290 14.01 -16.15 -12.48
N ALA A 291 13.25 -17.18 -12.10
CA ALA A 291 13.43 -18.54 -12.63
C ALA A 291 13.13 -18.61 -14.13
N SER A 292 12.23 -17.76 -14.59
CA SER A 292 11.82 -17.61 -15.98
C SER A 292 12.90 -17.00 -16.86
N CYS A 293 13.85 -16.25 -16.28
CA CYS A 293 15.07 -15.81 -16.97
C CYS A 293 16.03 -16.96 -17.28
N LEU A 294 16.09 -17.97 -16.40
CA LEU A 294 16.88 -19.19 -16.62
C LEU A 294 16.14 -20.12 -17.60
N ARG A 295 16.18 -19.80 -18.90
CA ARG A 295 15.58 -20.63 -19.97
C ARG A 295 16.22 -22.04 -20.04
N ASP A 296 15.95 -22.79 -21.10
CA ASP A 296 16.54 -24.13 -21.29
C ASP A 296 18.08 -24.06 -21.41
N ASP A 297 18.60 -22.98 -21.98
CA ASP A 297 20.04 -22.69 -22.01
C ASP A 297 20.44 -21.86 -20.77
N PRO A 298 21.46 -22.29 -19.99
CA PRO A 298 21.94 -21.52 -18.86
C PRO A 298 22.67 -20.24 -19.32
N PRO A 299 22.55 -19.12 -18.59
CA PRO A 299 23.32 -17.92 -18.89
C PRO A 299 24.82 -18.18 -18.67
N GLN A 300 25.67 -17.53 -19.48
CA GLN A 300 27.13 -17.71 -19.39
C GLN A 300 27.83 -16.54 -18.71
N VAL A 301 27.26 -15.33 -18.81
CA VAL A 301 27.90 -14.10 -18.33
C VAL A 301 26.92 -13.18 -17.60
N VAL A 302 27.44 -12.45 -16.63
CA VAL A 302 26.78 -11.33 -15.95
C VAL A 302 27.59 -10.07 -16.20
N SER A 303 26.93 -8.98 -16.54
CA SER A 303 27.55 -7.66 -16.75
C SER A 303 26.94 -6.66 -15.79
N HIS A 304 27.78 -5.82 -15.18
CA HIS A 304 27.29 -4.70 -14.38
C HIS A 304 27.24 -3.42 -15.22
N HIS A 305 26.19 -2.61 -15.08
CA HIS A 305 25.93 -1.46 -15.96
C HIS A 305 27.06 -0.40 -15.94
N HIS A 306 27.65 -0.17 -14.77
CA HIS A 306 28.71 0.85 -14.59
C HIS A 306 30.13 0.33 -14.79
N THR A 307 30.34 -0.96 -15.07
CA THR A 307 31.69 -1.53 -15.17
C THR A 307 31.87 -2.29 -16.48
N PRO A 308 33.06 -2.26 -17.10
CA PRO A 308 33.32 -3.00 -18.33
C PRO A 308 33.51 -4.52 -18.10
N TYR A 309 33.46 -4.99 -16.85
CA TYR A 309 33.75 -6.37 -16.49
C TYR A 309 32.58 -7.30 -16.78
N LEU A 310 32.92 -8.50 -17.29
CA LEU A 310 32.00 -9.62 -17.45
C LEU A 310 32.39 -10.70 -16.45
N TYR A 311 31.42 -11.12 -15.64
CA TYR A 311 31.56 -12.15 -14.64
C TYR A 311 31.01 -13.47 -15.17
N ARG A 312 31.75 -14.56 -15.01
CA ARG A 312 31.32 -15.87 -15.53
C ARG A 312 30.34 -16.53 -14.59
N VAL A 313 29.31 -17.13 -15.15
CA VAL A 313 28.33 -17.92 -14.40
C VAL A 313 28.94 -19.30 -14.06
N GLY A 314 28.84 -19.67 -12.78
CA GLY A 314 29.25 -20.97 -12.25
C GLY A 314 28.08 -21.95 -12.25
N ALA A 315 27.04 -21.61 -11.49
CA ALA A 315 25.83 -22.41 -11.33
C ALA A 315 24.59 -21.52 -11.29
N ALA A 316 23.41 -22.12 -11.51
CA ALA A 316 22.14 -21.44 -11.38
C ALA A 316 21.10 -22.37 -10.74
N LEU A 317 20.27 -21.84 -9.85
CA LEU A 317 19.29 -22.58 -9.07
C LEU A 317 17.92 -21.91 -9.18
N LYS A 318 16.96 -22.62 -9.77
CA LYS A 318 15.55 -22.20 -9.79
C LYS A 318 14.85 -22.59 -8.50
N HIS A 319 13.87 -21.82 -8.08
CA HIS A 319 12.97 -22.24 -7.02
C HIS A 319 12.28 -23.57 -7.40
N PRO A 320 12.30 -24.61 -6.54
CA PRO A 320 11.81 -25.94 -6.89
C PRO A 320 10.31 -25.97 -7.19
N ALA A 321 9.54 -25.08 -6.55
CA ALA A 321 8.11 -24.91 -6.79
C ALA A 321 7.78 -23.82 -7.85
N TYR A 322 8.73 -23.45 -8.72
CA TYR A 322 8.47 -22.52 -9.82
C TYR A 322 7.49 -23.13 -10.84
N ASN A 323 6.46 -22.37 -11.21
CA ASN A 323 5.52 -22.75 -12.25
C ASN A 323 5.62 -21.81 -13.46
N ALA A 324 6.03 -22.35 -14.61
CA ALA A 324 6.25 -21.56 -15.82
C ALA A 324 4.98 -20.93 -16.41
N THR A 325 3.81 -21.51 -16.15
CA THR A 325 2.51 -21.06 -16.66
C THR A 325 1.94 -19.93 -15.80
N SER A 326 1.86 -20.13 -14.48
CA SER A 326 1.27 -19.14 -13.56
C SER A 326 2.26 -18.10 -13.05
N LYS A 327 3.56 -18.27 -13.32
CA LYS A 327 4.67 -17.45 -12.79
C LYS A 327 4.71 -17.41 -11.26
N ILE A 328 4.17 -18.43 -10.61
CA ILE A 328 4.27 -18.60 -9.16
C ILE A 328 5.69 -19.04 -8.82
N ASN A 329 6.25 -18.45 -7.76
CA ASN A 329 7.61 -18.67 -7.29
C ASN A 329 8.66 -18.43 -8.39
N ASP A 330 8.46 -17.39 -9.20
CA ASP A 330 9.38 -17.01 -10.27
C ASP A 330 10.61 -16.30 -9.72
N ILE A 331 11.51 -17.08 -9.12
CA ILE A 331 12.74 -16.63 -8.46
C ILE A 331 13.86 -17.65 -8.63
N ALA A 332 15.09 -17.17 -8.80
CA ALA A 332 16.27 -17.99 -8.96
C ALA A 332 17.54 -17.29 -8.46
N LEU A 333 18.56 -18.09 -8.13
CA LEU A 333 19.90 -17.64 -7.77
C LEU A 333 20.89 -18.03 -8.88
N ILE A 334 21.85 -17.17 -9.15
CA ILE A 334 23.00 -17.43 -10.01
C ILE A 334 24.25 -17.28 -9.15
N GLN A 335 25.08 -18.31 -9.12
CA GLN A 335 26.40 -18.28 -8.52
C GLN A 335 27.44 -17.91 -9.59
N LEU A 336 28.26 -16.90 -9.31
CA LEU A 336 29.39 -16.48 -10.13
C LEU A 336 30.60 -17.37 -9.86
N ARG A 337 31.49 -17.52 -10.85
CA ARG A 337 32.79 -18.20 -10.66
C ARG A 337 33.85 -17.28 -10.08
N ASP A 338 33.72 -16.00 -10.37
CA ASP A 338 34.69 -14.97 -10.02
C ASP A 338 33.98 -14.00 -9.06
N SER A 339 34.51 -13.82 -7.85
CA SER A 339 33.88 -12.97 -6.82
C SER A 339 33.95 -11.48 -7.18
N LEU A 340 32.90 -10.74 -6.86
CA LEU A 340 32.76 -9.31 -7.05
C LEU A 340 33.58 -8.55 -6.00
N SER A 341 34.13 -7.40 -6.41
CA SER A 341 34.84 -6.49 -5.52
C SER A 341 34.01 -5.22 -5.31
N TRP A 342 33.67 -4.95 -4.05
CA TRP A 342 32.84 -3.79 -3.70
C TRP A 342 33.47 -2.45 -4.05
N SER A 343 32.63 -1.52 -4.49
CA SER A 343 32.99 -0.14 -4.82
C SER A 343 31.79 0.79 -4.67
N THR A 344 32.00 2.09 -4.91
CA THR A 344 30.92 3.11 -4.89
C THR A 344 29.89 2.93 -6.02
N VAL A 345 30.23 2.17 -7.05
CA VAL A 345 29.35 1.89 -8.19
C VAL A 345 28.88 0.45 -8.25
N LEU A 346 29.43 -0.46 -7.44
CA LEU A 346 29.12 -1.89 -7.42
C LEU A 346 29.01 -2.36 -5.97
N PHE A 347 27.81 -2.73 -5.54
CA PHE A 347 27.50 -3.08 -4.15
C PHE A 347 26.21 -3.95 -4.10
N PRO A 348 25.93 -4.68 -3.02
CA PRO A 348 24.76 -5.56 -2.95
C PRO A 348 23.44 -4.79 -2.80
N ALA A 349 22.35 -5.38 -3.29
CA ALA A 349 20.99 -4.94 -3.00
C ALA A 349 20.59 -5.42 -1.61
N CYS A 350 20.02 -4.54 -0.79
CA CYS A 350 19.38 -4.97 0.44
C CYS A 350 18.00 -5.55 0.10
N LEU A 351 17.58 -6.61 0.81
CA LEU A 351 16.26 -7.22 0.57
C LEU A 351 15.20 -6.55 1.44
N TRP A 352 14.02 -6.33 0.88
CA TRP A 352 12.87 -5.92 1.68
C TRP A 352 12.41 -7.08 2.57
N THR A 353 12.58 -6.95 3.88
CA THR A 353 12.30 -8.03 4.84
C THR A 353 10.93 -7.96 5.49
N ASN A 354 10.19 -6.85 5.35
CA ASN A 354 8.90 -6.69 6.00
C ASN A 354 7.81 -7.50 5.27
N THR A 355 7.29 -8.52 5.94
CA THR A 355 6.23 -9.39 5.43
C THR A 355 4.83 -8.82 5.66
N THR A 356 4.67 -7.89 6.61
CA THR A 356 3.37 -7.30 6.97
C THR A 356 2.93 -6.21 5.99
N HIS A 357 3.86 -5.44 5.42
CA HIS A 357 3.57 -4.31 4.56
C HIS A 357 4.56 -4.17 3.41
N THR A 358 4.07 -3.63 2.28
CA THR A 358 4.89 -3.23 1.13
C THR A 358 5.07 -1.71 1.13
N PRO A 359 6.22 -1.15 0.74
CA PRO A 359 6.40 0.30 0.66
C PRO A 359 5.39 0.94 -0.28
N ILE A 360 4.71 1.99 0.17
CA ILE A 360 3.62 2.65 -0.57
C ILE A 360 4.11 3.29 -1.88
N VAL A 361 5.31 3.87 -1.85
CA VAL A 361 5.92 4.52 -3.01
C VAL A 361 7.20 3.78 -3.35
N MET A 362 7.17 2.99 -4.42
CA MET A 362 8.32 2.27 -4.95
C MET A 362 8.76 2.88 -6.28
N LYS A 363 9.95 2.50 -6.72
CA LYS A 363 10.46 2.84 -8.03
C LYS A 363 10.70 1.56 -8.82
N MET A 364 10.24 1.53 -10.06
CA MET A 364 10.70 0.55 -11.03
C MET A 364 11.99 1.05 -11.64
N LEU A 365 13.09 0.33 -11.42
CA LEU A 365 14.34 0.49 -12.14
C LEU A 365 14.21 -0.23 -13.49
N PHE A 366 14.47 0.47 -14.59
CA PHE A 366 14.35 -0.07 -15.95
C PHE A 366 15.45 0.47 -16.86
N LEU A 367 15.68 -0.22 -17.98
CA LEU A 367 16.55 0.24 -19.07
C LEU A 367 15.71 0.96 -20.12
N ASP A 368 16.12 2.17 -20.51
CA ASP A 368 15.49 2.88 -21.60
C ASP A 368 16.05 2.47 -22.98
N GLN A 369 15.56 3.11 -24.05
CA GLN A 369 15.98 2.83 -25.42
C GLN A 369 17.47 3.13 -25.70
N SER A 370 18.15 3.85 -24.81
CA SER A 370 19.58 4.16 -24.89
C SER A 370 20.43 3.29 -23.97
N ASP A 371 19.86 2.20 -23.44
CA ASP A 371 20.44 1.35 -22.41
C ASP A 371 20.84 2.12 -21.13
N ALA A 372 20.20 3.26 -20.86
CA ALA A 372 20.42 4.04 -19.65
C ALA A 372 19.43 3.58 -18.56
N LEU A 373 19.95 3.38 -17.34
CA LEU A 373 19.12 3.04 -16.19
C LEU A 373 18.31 4.25 -15.71
N LYS A 374 17.00 4.08 -15.66
CA LYS A 374 16.02 5.09 -15.25
C LYS A 374 15.05 4.52 -14.23
N PHE A 375 14.27 5.42 -13.62
CA PHE A 375 13.24 5.07 -12.67
C PHE A 375 11.90 5.67 -13.07
N PHE A 376 10.82 4.91 -12.89
CA PHE A 376 9.46 5.45 -12.79
C PHE A 376 8.82 5.00 -11.48
N THR A 377 7.81 5.74 -11.02
CA THR A 377 7.16 5.48 -9.73
C THR A 377 6.07 4.42 -9.90
N VAL A 378 5.97 3.49 -8.95
CA VAL A 378 4.85 2.55 -8.85
C VAL A 378 4.37 2.42 -7.42
N HIS A 379 3.08 2.15 -7.27
CA HIS A 379 2.45 1.90 -5.97
C HIS A 379 2.04 0.42 -5.87
N PRO A 380 2.18 -0.20 -4.69
CA PRO A 380 1.61 -1.51 -4.45
C PRO A 380 0.08 -1.40 -4.43
N MET A 381 -0.58 -2.39 -5.02
CA MET A 381 -2.03 -2.54 -5.00
C MET A 381 -2.38 -3.84 -4.27
N TYR A 382 -3.66 -4.02 -3.94
CA TYR A 382 -4.08 -5.32 -3.42
C TYR A 382 -3.97 -6.38 -4.51
N ASN A 383 -3.56 -7.60 -4.14
CA ASN A 383 -3.52 -8.71 -5.12
C ASN A 383 -4.91 -8.95 -5.76
N SER A 384 -5.99 -8.64 -5.04
CA SER A 384 -7.36 -8.67 -5.57
C SER A 384 -7.61 -7.70 -6.72
N ASP A 385 -6.85 -6.61 -6.84
CA ASP A 385 -6.97 -5.66 -7.95
C ASP A 385 -6.37 -6.24 -9.23
N CYS A 386 -5.17 -6.80 -9.16
CA CYS A 386 -4.56 -7.53 -10.28
C CYS A 386 -5.34 -8.81 -10.62
N GLN A 387 -5.89 -9.52 -9.63
CA GLN A 387 -6.64 -10.77 -9.84
C GLN A 387 -7.80 -10.62 -10.83
N ARG A 388 -8.39 -9.42 -10.94
CA ARG A 388 -9.50 -9.12 -11.88
C ARG A 388 -9.10 -9.24 -13.34
N THR A 389 -7.82 -9.02 -13.63
CA THR A 389 -7.24 -9.07 -14.98
C THR A 389 -6.27 -10.24 -15.14
N HIS A 390 -5.81 -10.83 -14.03
CA HIS A 390 -4.85 -11.93 -14.05
C HIS A 390 -5.56 -13.27 -14.28
N PRO A 391 -5.14 -14.07 -15.28
CA PRO A 391 -5.82 -15.31 -15.65
C PRO A 391 -5.69 -16.42 -14.60
N TYR A 392 -4.67 -16.36 -13.74
CA TYR A 392 -4.42 -17.33 -12.68
C TYR A 392 -4.64 -16.72 -11.29
N ARG A 393 -4.89 -17.56 -10.29
CA ARG A 393 -4.95 -17.13 -8.87
C ARG A 393 -3.59 -16.54 -8.46
N MET A 394 -3.62 -15.33 -7.91
CA MET A 394 -2.44 -14.62 -7.41
C MET A 394 -2.19 -14.96 -5.93
N PRO A 395 -1.14 -15.74 -5.61
CA PRO A 395 -0.76 -15.99 -4.22
C PRO A 395 -0.11 -14.77 -3.57
N SER A 396 0.07 -14.82 -2.25
CA SER A 396 0.82 -13.83 -1.48
C SER A 396 2.28 -13.68 -1.93
N SER A 397 2.84 -14.70 -2.59
CA SER A 397 4.19 -14.67 -3.17
C SER A 397 4.33 -13.79 -4.41
N GLN A 398 3.21 -13.24 -4.91
CA GLN A 398 3.18 -12.23 -5.95
C GLN A 398 2.79 -10.85 -5.39
N LEU A 399 3.25 -9.81 -6.07
CA LEU A 399 3.04 -8.40 -5.74
C LEU A 399 2.37 -7.69 -6.91
N CYS A 400 1.19 -7.14 -6.66
CA CYS A 400 0.47 -6.29 -7.61
C CYS A 400 0.99 -4.84 -7.52
N VAL A 401 1.29 -4.22 -8.67
CA VAL A 401 1.73 -2.82 -8.75
C VAL A 401 1.01 -2.05 -9.84
N ARG A 402 0.97 -0.71 -9.67
CA ARG A 402 0.46 0.23 -10.67
C ARG A 402 1.36 1.44 -10.82
N ASP A 403 1.62 1.86 -12.05
CA ASP A 403 2.12 3.20 -12.37
C ASP A 403 0.94 4.21 -12.24
N PRO A 404 1.00 5.13 -11.27
CA PRO A 404 -0.07 6.10 -11.06
C PRO A 404 -0.10 7.21 -12.14
N GLY A 405 0.99 7.39 -12.90
CA GLY A 405 1.08 8.40 -13.95
C GLY A 405 0.61 7.91 -15.33
N GLN A 406 0.31 6.63 -15.48
CA GLN A 406 -0.06 6.03 -16.76
C GLN A 406 -1.33 5.16 -16.66
N ASN A 407 -2.03 5.02 -17.79
CA ASN A 407 -3.22 4.15 -17.87
C ASN A 407 -2.85 2.67 -17.79
N THR A 408 -1.66 2.31 -18.27
CA THR A 408 -1.13 0.95 -18.31
C THR A 408 0.19 0.93 -17.56
N THR A 409 0.38 -0.10 -16.75
CA THR A 409 1.67 -0.34 -16.10
C THR A 409 2.41 -1.35 -16.96
N CYS A 410 3.47 -0.90 -17.61
CA CYS A 410 4.26 -1.76 -18.49
C CYS A 410 5.62 -1.99 -17.86
N VAL A 411 5.99 -3.26 -17.75
CA VAL A 411 7.25 -3.69 -17.15
C VAL A 411 7.92 -4.69 -18.09
N SER A 412 9.24 -4.65 -18.15
CA SER A 412 10.08 -5.55 -18.90
C SER A 412 10.75 -6.56 -17.96
N THR A 413 11.26 -7.65 -18.54
CA THR A 413 12.04 -8.70 -17.86
C THR A 413 13.36 -8.20 -17.26
N THR A 414 13.74 -6.97 -17.60
CA THR A 414 14.89 -6.25 -17.06
C THR A 414 14.56 -5.42 -15.83
N ASP A 415 13.28 -5.22 -15.51
CA ASP A 415 12.89 -4.20 -14.54
C ASP A 415 12.85 -4.75 -13.12
N GLN A 416 13.10 -3.90 -12.13
CA GLN A 416 13.13 -4.31 -10.72
C GLN A 416 12.40 -3.27 -9.87
N ALA A 417 11.50 -3.74 -9.00
CA ALA A 417 10.87 -2.86 -8.02
C ALA A 417 11.81 -2.66 -6.85
N VAL A 418 12.21 -1.42 -6.63
CA VAL A 418 13.09 -1.00 -5.54
C VAL A 418 12.43 0.08 -4.70
N TRP A 419 12.74 0.08 -3.41
CA TRP A 419 12.43 1.16 -2.50
C TRP A 419 13.73 1.79 -2.03
N LEU A 420 13.79 3.12 -2.04
CA LEU A 420 14.94 3.85 -1.50
C LEU A 420 14.54 4.34 -0.11
N ASP A 421 15.30 3.98 0.91
CA ASP A 421 15.12 4.58 2.22
C ASP A 421 15.46 6.09 2.20
N PRO A 422 15.14 6.85 3.26
CA PRO A 422 15.45 8.28 3.32
C PRO A 422 16.95 8.61 3.18
N GLU A 423 17.83 7.65 3.48
CA GLU A 423 19.29 7.79 3.38
C GLU A 423 19.82 7.34 2.00
N GLY A 424 18.94 6.83 1.12
CA GLY A 424 19.26 6.42 -0.25
C GLY A 424 19.66 4.95 -0.40
N VAL A 425 19.54 4.12 0.63
CA VAL A 425 19.81 2.68 0.56
C VAL A 425 18.75 2.00 -0.31
N PRO A 426 19.15 1.26 -1.37
CA PRO A 426 18.20 0.56 -2.23
C PRO A 426 17.81 -0.81 -1.65
N PHE A 427 16.51 -0.97 -1.42
CA PHE A 427 15.88 -2.23 -1.04
C PHE A 427 15.16 -2.83 -2.24
N LEU A 428 15.49 -4.06 -2.61
CA LEU A 428 14.77 -4.82 -3.61
C LEU A 428 13.45 -5.33 -3.02
N VAL A 429 12.34 -4.98 -3.65
CA VAL A 429 10.97 -5.30 -3.20
C VAL A 429 10.32 -6.35 -4.10
N GLY A 430 10.59 -6.30 -5.40
CA GLY A 430 10.04 -7.25 -6.36
C GLY A 430 10.83 -7.38 -7.65
N LEU A 431 10.67 -8.53 -8.31
CA LEU A 431 11.28 -8.87 -9.59
C LEU A 431 10.21 -9.06 -10.67
N THR A 432 10.48 -8.65 -11.90
CA THR A 432 9.54 -8.85 -13.01
C THR A 432 9.72 -10.23 -13.67
N PRO A 433 8.63 -10.96 -13.91
CA PRO A 433 8.69 -12.25 -14.60
C PRO A 433 9.03 -12.09 -16.09
N HIS A 434 9.61 -13.14 -16.69
CA HIS A 434 9.82 -13.24 -18.13
C HIS A 434 8.47 -13.35 -18.86
N ALA A 435 8.33 -12.63 -19.98
CA ALA A 435 7.07 -12.39 -20.72
C ALA A 435 6.06 -11.49 -19.99
N ALA A 436 6.54 -10.51 -19.22
CA ALA A 436 5.74 -9.34 -18.88
C ALA A 436 5.37 -8.60 -20.18
N GLU A 437 4.24 -8.96 -20.76
CA GLU A 437 3.71 -8.26 -21.92
C GLU A 437 3.00 -6.99 -21.44
N CYS A 438 3.36 -5.86 -22.06
CA CYS A 438 2.61 -4.60 -22.00
C CYS A 438 1.30 -4.78 -22.80
N VAL A 439 0.45 -5.71 -22.37
CA VAL A 439 -0.94 -5.75 -22.80
C VAL A 439 -1.64 -4.58 -22.11
N GLN A 440 -2.81 -4.14 -22.58
CA GLN A 440 -3.57 -2.99 -22.06
C GLN A 440 -4.01 -3.08 -20.57
N TRP A 441 -3.36 -3.91 -19.76
CA TRP A 441 -3.59 -4.07 -18.35
C TRP A 441 -3.11 -2.83 -17.58
N ARG A 442 -3.97 -2.43 -16.65
CA ARG A 442 -3.75 -1.31 -15.75
C ARG A 442 -2.72 -1.61 -14.66
N TYR A 443 -2.44 -2.89 -14.42
CA TYR A 443 -1.58 -3.38 -13.34
C TYR A 443 -0.51 -4.33 -13.86
N SER A 444 0.60 -4.42 -13.14
CA SER A 444 1.65 -5.43 -13.36
C SER A 444 1.80 -6.33 -12.14
N VAL A 445 2.23 -7.57 -12.39
CA VAL A 445 2.50 -8.56 -11.36
C VAL A 445 4.01 -8.82 -11.28
N LEU A 446 4.53 -8.78 -10.05
CA LEU A 446 5.93 -9.02 -9.71
C LEU A 446 6.05 -10.21 -8.77
N THR A 447 7.22 -10.85 -8.72
CA THR A 447 7.59 -11.76 -7.64
C THR A 447 7.85 -10.95 -6.37
N ARG A 448 7.22 -11.29 -5.25
CA ARG A 448 7.38 -10.59 -3.95
C ARG A 448 8.62 -11.10 -3.22
N ILE A 449 9.62 -10.25 -3.01
CA ILE A 449 10.87 -10.65 -2.34
C ILE A 449 10.65 -11.12 -0.90
N SER A 450 9.83 -10.40 -0.12
CA SER A 450 9.61 -10.74 1.29
C SER A 450 9.00 -12.12 1.53
N SER A 451 8.37 -12.72 0.52
CA SER A 451 7.82 -14.09 0.60
C SER A 451 8.84 -15.20 0.31
N HIS A 452 10.04 -14.87 -0.15
CA HIS A 452 11.07 -15.84 -0.55
C HIS A 452 12.36 -15.71 0.28
N LEU A 453 12.36 -14.93 1.36
CA LEU A 453 13.57 -14.67 2.17
C LEU A 453 14.20 -15.94 2.72
N GLU A 454 13.37 -16.89 3.17
CA GLU A 454 13.84 -18.16 3.69
C GLU A 454 14.51 -18.99 2.60
N TRP A 455 13.84 -19.17 1.46
CA TRP A 455 14.41 -19.91 0.33
C TRP A 455 15.71 -19.27 -0.18
N ILE A 456 15.76 -17.93 -0.29
CA ILE A 456 16.98 -17.21 -0.65
C ILE A 456 18.08 -17.57 0.35
N GLY A 457 17.78 -17.43 1.64
CA GLY A 457 18.72 -17.68 2.72
C GLY A 457 19.28 -19.09 2.77
N GLU A 458 18.43 -20.11 2.64
CA GLU A 458 18.84 -21.52 2.66
C GLU A 458 19.76 -21.90 1.49
N ASN A 459 19.75 -21.10 0.42
CA ASN A 459 20.46 -21.37 -0.83
C ASN A 459 21.51 -20.29 -1.17
N LEU A 460 21.84 -19.39 -0.24
CA LEU A 460 23.06 -18.59 -0.34
C LEU A 460 24.25 -19.54 -0.19
N PHE A 461 25.13 -19.54 -1.19
CA PHE A 461 26.28 -20.44 -1.31
C PHE A 461 27.37 -20.16 -0.29
#